data_AF-A0A6J8F2D8-F1
#
_entry.id   AF-A0A6J8F2D8-F1
#
_cell.length_a   1.000
_cell.length_b   1.000
_cell.length_c   1.000
_cell.angle_alpha   90.00
_cell.angle_beta   90.00
_cell.angle_gamma   90.00
#
_symmetry.space_group_name_H-M   'P 1'
#
loop_
_entity.id
_entity.type
_entity.pdbx_description
1 polymer ?
#
loop_
_entity_poly.entity_id
_entity_poly.type
_entity_poly.pdbx_seq_one_letter_code
_entity_poly.pdbx_strand_id
1 'polypeptide(L)'
;MVRDIDDGYQEKAHPHFRSKSYISLQNESNDHNLNEAFQAINRVMDNKGSNWILNKVICLEVHTLPYSPIAGSMTYPKEGEAILEYQDFHKQMRVPFVIYADFECYAKKIETCQPDPNQSSTTHQTKFVSCGYSYVVVSSNDKYSKSAVVYRGENAVEHFFDNIFTEEEYIDDILRKIYEELIMSKIIKVRDHDHLGMNEDNKSPNYSNYRGAACQRCNLMLKYPNFIVYFHNLRNFDAHLLLSEAGKFKDKTLSCIPNNMEKYVSFSVEQPMFLDTYQCISSSLETLIANLAADGFKNFKQFRKAFPNDEHAKRLLQKSEYC
;
A
#
# COMPACT_ATOMS: atom_id res chain seq x y z
N MET A 1 -44.94 -26.56 13.38
CA MET A 1 -45.01 -26.74 11.91
C MET A 1 -45.93 -27.89 11.61
N VAL A 2 -46.63 -27.83 10.48
CA VAL A 2 -47.52 -28.89 10.02
C VAL A 2 -47.17 -29.27 8.59
N ARG A 3 -47.26 -30.55 8.28
CA ARG A 3 -47.13 -31.09 6.92
C ARG A 3 -48.28 -32.05 6.69
N ASP A 4 -48.97 -31.89 5.57
CA ASP A 4 -49.99 -32.86 5.13
C ASP A 4 -49.28 -34.08 4.52
N ILE A 5 -49.70 -35.27 4.93
CA ILE A 5 -49.26 -36.55 4.36
C ILE A 5 -50.41 -37.08 3.49
N ASP A 6 -50.08 -37.79 2.41
CA ASP A 6 -51.05 -38.54 1.62
C ASP A 6 -51.90 -39.43 2.57
N ASP A 7 -53.22 -39.48 2.34
CA ASP A 7 -54.29 -40.02 3.21
C ASP A 7 -54.93 -39.04 4.23
N GLY A 8 -54.63 -37.74 4.15
CA GLY A 8 -55.37 -36.70 4.89
C GLY A 8 -54.99 -36.57 6.37
N TYR A 9 -53.91 -37.24 6.79
CA TYR A 9 -53.34 -37.10 8.12
C TYR A 9 -52.32 -35.95 8.16
N GLN A 10 -52.31 -35.19 9.26
CA GLN A 10 -51.40 -34.07 9.47
C GLN A 10 -50.28 -34.44 10.43
N GLU A 11 -49.03 -34.29 9.99
CA GLU A 11 -47.85 -34.42 10.84
C GLU A 11 -47.52 -33.08 11.51
N LYS A 12 -47.20 -33.11 12.81
CA LYS A 12 -46.87 -31.90 13.60
C LYS A 12 -45.45 -31.99 14.14
N ALA A 13 -44.67 -30.92 13.97
CA ALA A 13 -43.33 -30.79 14.52
C ALA A 13 -43.17 -29.48 15.32
N HIS A 14 -42.36 -29.53 16.39
CA HIS A 14 -42.02 -28.38 17.24
C HIS A 14 -40.51 -28.04 17.20
N PRO A 15 -39.99 -27.61 16.04
CA PRO A 15 -38.58 -27.23 15.91
C PRO A 15 -38.27 -25.91 16.62
N HIS A 16 -37.03 -25.80 17.10
CA HIS A 16 -36.48 -24.60 17.72
C HIS A 16 -35.57 -23.89 16.71
N PHE A 17 -35.74 -22.57 16.54
CA PHE A 17 -34.94 -21.76 15.63
C PHE A 17 -34.20 -20.68 16.40
N ARG A 18 -32.96 -20.40 15.99
CA ARG A 18 -32.18 -19.27 16.50
C ARG A 18 -31.77 -18.40 15.32
N SER A 19 -32.21 -17.15 15.33
CA SER A 19 -31.77 -16.15 14.35
C SER A 19 -30.34 -15.68 14.65
N LYS A 20 -29.67 -15.13 13.64
CA LYS A 20 -28.42 -14.38 13.86
C LYS A 20 -28.76 -13.06 14.56
N SER A 21 -27.85 -12.60 15.43
CA SER A 21 -27.97 -11.29 16.07
C SER A 21 -28.04 -10.19 15.01
N TYR A 22 -29.03 -9.32 15.11
CA TYR A 22 -29.21 -8.14 14.28
C TYR A 22 -28.93 -6.89 15.11
N ILE A 23 -28.25 -5.91 14.52
CA ILE A 23 -27.92 -4.64 15.17
C ILE A 23 -28.77 -3.56 14.50
N SER A 24 -29.75 -3.02 15.22
CA SER A 24 -30.47 -1.80 14.81
C SER A 24 -29.84 -0.60 15.52
N LEU A 25 -29.40 0.40 14.75
CA LEU A 25 -28.81 1.64 15.26
C LEU A 25 -29.84 2.76 15.38
N GLN A 26 -31.07 2.53 14.92
CA GLN A 26 -32.16 3.50 14.97
C GLN A 26 -32.98 3.28 16.25
N ASN A 27 -33.43 4.37 16.87
CA ASN A 27 -34.21 4.35 18.10
C ASN A 27 -35.68 3.98 17.78
N GLU A 28 -35.87 2.79 17.22
CA GLU A 28 -37.18 2.28 16.84
C GLU A 28 -37.88 1.63 18.04
N SER A 29 -39.21 1.73 18.10
CA SER A 29 -39.98 1.12 19.18
C SER A 29 -39.80 -0.41 19.19
N ASN A 30 -39.90 -1.03 20.36
CA ASN A 30 -39.84 -2.49 20.50
C ASN A 30 -40.86 -3.21 19.61
N ASP A 31 -42.02 -2.60 19.37
CA ASP A 31 -43.06 -3.14 18.49
C ASP A 31 -42.63 -3.20 17.02
N HIS A 32 -41.82 -2.24 16.56
CA HIS A 32 -41.26 -2.26 15.21
C HIS A 32 -40.30 -3.44 15.03
N ASN A 33 -39.36 -3.58 15.96
CA ASN A 33 -38.38 -4.66 15.97
C ASN A 33 -39.04 -6.05 16.05
N LEU A 34 -40.12 -6.18 16.84
CA LEU A 34 -40.91 -7.40 16.92
C LEU A 34 -41.59 -7.74 15.60
N ASN A 35 -42.21 -6.74 14.95
CA ASN A 35 -42.89 -6.93 13.67
C ASN A 35 -41.90 -7.32 12.55
N GLU A 36 -40.72 -6.71 12.50
CA GLU A 36 -39.67 -7.11 11.56
C GLU A 36 -39.22 -8.56 11.81
N ALA A 37 -39.03 -8.96 13.07
CA ALA A 37 -38.65 -10.33 13.42
C ALA A 37 -39.71 -11.34 12.94
N PHE A 38 -41.00 -11.04 13.10
CA PHE A 38 -42.10 -11.87 12.57
C PHE A 38 -42.08 -11.96 11.04
N GLN A 39 -41.85 -10.84 10.35
CA GLN A 39 -41.74 -10.85 8.88
C GLN A 39 -40.55 -11.67 8.40
N ALA A 40 -39.41 -11.57 9.08
CA ALA A 40 -38.21 -12.34 8.74
C ALA A 40 -38.44 -13.85 8.89
N ILE A 41 -39.14 -14.28 9.96
CA ILE A 41 -39.52 -15.69 10.17
C ILE A 41 -40.37 -16.20 9.00
N ASN A 42 -41.36 -15.43 8.54
CA ASN A 42 -42.21 -15.82 7.42
C ASN A 42 -41.41 -15.97 6.12
N ARG A 43 -40.51 -15.02 5.81
CA ARG A 43 -39.69 -15.07 4.59
C ARG A 43 -38.77 -16.30 4.52
N VAL A 44 -38.20 -16.72 5.66
CA VAL A 44 -37.31 -17.89 5.70
C VAL A 44 -38.10 -19.18 5.48
N MET A 45 -39.33 -19.24 6.00
CA MET A 45 -40.18 -20.43 5.95
C MET A 45 -40.90 -20.65 4.61
N ASP A 46 -40.96 -19.63 3.75
CA ASP A 46 -41.53 -19.74 2.39
C ASP A 46 -40.64 -20.48 1.38
N ASN A 47 -39.47 -21.00 1.79
CA ASN A 47 -38.59 -21.79 0.93
C ASN A 47 -39.12 -23.22 0.71
N LYS A 48 -39.69 -23.42 -0.49
CA LYS A 48 -40.47 -24.58 -0.96
C LYS A 48 -39.66 -25.86 -1.20
N GLY A 49 -39.04 -26.42 -0.17
CA GLY A 49 -38.29 -27.68 -0.29
C GLY A 49 -38.98 -28.91 0.32
N SER A 50 -39.68 -28.77 1.44
CA SER A 50 -39.98 -29.89 2.35
C SER A 50 -41.45 -30.06 2.74
N ASN A 51 -42.37 -29.30 2.12
CA ASN A 51 -43.82 -29.28 2.38
C ASN A 51 -44.24 -28.99 3.84
N TRP A 52 -43.31 -28.50 4.67
CA TRP A 52 -43.62 -28.04 6.02
C TRP A 52 -44.11 -26.59 6.00
N ILE A 53 -45.27 -26.36 6.62
CA ILE A 53 -45.87 -25.04 6.76
C ILE A 53 -45.76 -24.58 8.22
N LEU A 54 -45.40 -23.32 8.42
CA LEU A 54 -45.46 -22.68 9.73
C LEU A 54 -46.93 -22.50 10.14
N ASN A 55 -47.38 -23.26 11.14
CA ASN A 55 -48.73 -23.15 11.68
C ASN A 55 -48.83 -22.08 12.78
N LYS A 56 -47.96 -22.17 13.80
CA LYS A 56 -47.95 -21.24 14.94
C LYS A 56 -46.55 -21.13 15.54
N VAL A 57 -46.20 -19.92 15.98
CA VAL A 57 -45.05 -19.64 16.85
C VAL A 57 -45.50 -19.82 18.30
N ILE A 58 -44.84 -20.71 19.04
CA ILE A 58 -45.21 -21.07 20.41
C ILE A 58 -44.58 -20.11 21.42
N CYS A 59 -43.32 -19.76 21.19
CA CYS A 59 -42.55 -18.83 22.00
C CYS A 59 -41.62 -18.02 21.09
N LEU A 60 -41.44 -16.74 21.41
CA LEU A 60 -40.45 -15.85 20.79
C LEU A 60 -39.75 -15.09 21.90
N GLU A 61 -38.46 -15.33 22.07
CA GLU A 61 -37.62 -14.62 23.03
C GLU A 61 -36.76 -13.62 22.26
N VAL A 62 -36.90 -12.33 22.60
CA VAL A 62 -36.08 -11.25 22.03
C VAL A 62 -35.21 -10.68 23.14
N HIS A 63 -33.89 -10.85 22.98
CA HIS A 63 -32.91 -10.28 23.90
C HIS A 63 -32.40 -8.96 23.34
N THR A 64 -32.73 -7.85 24.01
CA THR A 64 -32.23 -6.51 23.68
C THR A 64 -31.16 -6.09 24.67
N LEU A 65 -30.06 -5.51 24.19
CA LEU A 65 -29.04 -4.87 25.03
C LEU A 65 -29.03 -3.37 24.76
N PRO A 66 -29.09 -2.51 25.79
CA PRO A 66 -28.92 -1.08 25.59
C PRO A 66 -27.49 -0.80 25.12
N TYR A 67 -27.35 -0.23 23.93
CA TYR A 67 -26.07 0.25 23.43
C TYR A 67 -25.94 1.74 23.73
N SER A 68 -24.96 2.12 24.54
CA SER A 68 -24.53 3.50 24.65
C SER A 68 -23.46 3.74 23.59
N PRO A 69 -23.66 4.65 22.62
CA PRO A 69 -22.64 4.95 21.63
C PRO A 69 -21.38 5.40 22.37
N ILE A 70 -20.24 4.81 22.00
CA ILE A 70 -18.95 5.37 22.40
C ILE A 70 -18.89 6.74 21.74
N ALA A 71 -19.03 7.82 22.52
CA ALA A 71 -18.87 9.16 22.02
C ALA A 71 -17.50 9.23 21.34
N GLY A 72 -17.48 9.47 20.02
CA GLY A 72 -16.24 9.74 19.33
C GLY A 72 -15.54 10.87 20.08
N SER A 73 -14.36 10.60 20.63
CA SER A 73 -13.57 11.62 21.30
C SER A 73 -13.02 12.57 20.24
N MET A 74 -13.87 13.49 19.79
CA MET A 74 -13.44 14.66 19.05
C MET A 74 -13.07 15.71 20.10
N THR A 75 -11.84 15.63 20.58
CA THR A 75 -11.24 16.71 21.35
C THR A 75 -10.97 17.88 20.41
N TYR A 76 -11.81 18.91 20.49
CA TYR A 76 -11.45 20.21 19.94
C TYR A 76 -10.30 20.80 20.77
N PRO A 77 -9.31 21.46 20.15
CA PRO A 77 -8.28 22.17 20.90
C PRO A 77 -8.96 23.23 21.77
N LYS A 78 -8.53 23.31 23.04
CA LYS A 78 -9.06 24.29 23.98
C LYS A 78 -8.69 25.71 23.54
N GLU A 79 -9.45 26.70 23.98
CA GLU A 79 -9.16 28.12 23.72
C GLU A 79 -7.77 28.46 24.32
N GLY A 80 -6.80 28.78 23.46
CA GLY A 80 -5.38 28.95 23.81
C GLY A 80 -4.44 27.80 23.38
N GLU A 81 -4.96 26.61 23.08
CA GLU A 81 -4.24 25.45 22.52
C GLU A 81 -4.48 25.29 21.01
N ALA A 82 -5.20 26.23 20.39
CA ALA A 82 -5.53 26.23 18.95
C ALA A 82 -4.33 26.59 18.04
N ILE A 83 -3.11 26.61 18.58
CA ILE A 83 -1.89 26.82 17.80
C ILE A 83 -1.33 25.45 17.44
N LEU A 84 -1.52 25.07 16.17
CA LEU A 84 -0.89 23.88 15.60
C LEU A 84 0.53 24.23 15.17
N GLU A 85 1.52 23.69 15.88
CA GLU A 85 2.92 23.76 15.47
C GLU A 85 3.31 22.51 14.69
N TYR A 86 4.00 22.68 13.57
CA TYR A 86 4.56 21.55 12.84
C TYR A 86 5.69 20.92 13.65
N GLN A 87 5.55 19.65 14.03
CA GLN A 87 6.54 18.98 14.89
C GLN A 87 7.52 18.11 14.11
N ASP A 88 7.15 17.67 12.91
CA ASP A 88 7.90 16.70 12.12
C ASP A 88 8.98 17.33 11.23
N PHE A 89 9.81 18.21 11.79
CA PHE A 89 10.87 18.92 11.03
C PHE A 89 11.80 17.98 10.24
N HIS A 90 12.01 16.76 10.73
CA HIS A 90 12.79 15.72 10.04
C HIS A 90 12.23 15.34 8.66
N LYS A 91 10.91 15.48 8.44
CA LYS A 91 10.26 15.19 7.15
C LYS A 91 10.37 16.32 6.12
N GLN A 92 10.92 17.47 6.50
CA GLN A 92 11.19 18.57 5.57
C GLN A 92 12.41 18.31 4.68
N MET A 93 13.24 17.33 5.07
CA MET A 93 14.40 16.89 4.32
C MET A 93 13.97 16.23 3.02
N ARG A 94 14.50 16.72 1.89
CA ARG A 94 14.37 16.00 0.62
C ARG A 94 15.06 14.65 0.74
N VAL A 95 14.40 13.61 0.21
CA VAL A 95 14.97 12.26 0.15
C VAL A 95 16.18 12.27 -0.79
N PRO A 96 17.38 11.89 -0.31
CA PRO A 96 18.61 12.00 -1.10
C PRO A 96 18.71 10.93 -2.19
N PHE A 97 18.15 9.73 -1.95
CA PHE A 97 18.19 8.58 -2.85
C PHE A 97 16.80 8.00 -3.06
N VAL A 98 16.51 7.67 -4.31
CA VAL A 98 15.23 7.09 -4.73
C VAL A 98 15.53 5.99 -5.74
N ILE A 99 14.87 4.85 -5.58
CA ILE A 99 14.94 3.75 -6.55
C ILE A 99 13.60 3.68 -7.26
N TYR A 100 13.59 3.67 -8.58
CA TYR A 100 12.40 3.37 -9.38
C TYR A 100 12.52 1.94 -9.89
N ALA A 101 11.50 1.12 -9.67
CA ALA A 101 11.50 -0.29 -10.04
C ALA A 101 10.19 -0.70 -10.71
N ASP A 102 10.28 -1.76 -11.51
CA ASP A 102 9.16 -2.38 -12.22
C ASP A 102 9.41 -3.89 -12.40
N PHE A 103 8.35 -4.70 -12.36
CA PHE A 103 8.42 -6.16 -12.50
C PHE A 103 7.71 -6.64 -13.76
N GLU A 104 8.28 -7.67 -14.38
CA GLU A 104 7.66 -8.41 -15.46
C GLU A 104 7.18 -9.77 -14.95
N CYS A 105 5.92 -10.10 -15.25
CA CYS A 105 5.27 -11.32 -14.80
C CYS A 105 4.59 -12.04 -15.97
N TYR A 106 4.62 -13.37 -15.92
CA TYR A 106 3.81 -14.19 -16.81
C TYR A 106 2.72 -14.93 -16.03
N ALA A 107 1.63 -15.22 -16.72
CA ALA A 107 0.46 -15.85 -16.15
C ALA A 107 0.57 -17.38 -16.28
N LYS A 108 0.81 -18.08 -15.18
CA LYS A 108 0.85 -19.54 -15.12
C LYS A 108 -0.54 -20.08 -14.74
N LYS A 109 -1.10 -20.96 -15.58
CA LYS A 109 -2.37 -21.63 -15.26
C LYS A 109 -2.18 -22.55 -14.05
N ILE A 110 -3.15 -22.52 -13.13
CA ILE A 110 -3.19 -23.45 -11.99
C ILE A 110 -4.17 -24.56 -12.37
N GLU A 111 -3.73 -25.81 -12.25
CA GLU A 111 -4.64 -26.95 -12.33
C GLU A 111 -5.38 -27.06 -11.01
N THR A 112 -6.69 -26.79 -11.02
CA THR A 112 -7.55 -26.90 -9.84
C THR A 112 -8.46 -28.12 -9.96
N CYS A 113 -8.61 -28.86 -8.85
CA CYS A 113 -9.60 -29.93 -8.73
C CYS A 113 -11.03 -29.37 -8.88
N GLN A 114 -11.99 -30.22 -9.24
CA GLN A 114 -13.40 -29.82 -9.26
C GLN A 114 -13.85 -29.40 -7.85
N PRO A 115 -14.46 -28.21 -7.69
CA PRO A 115 -14.96 -27.77 -6.41
C PRO A 115 -16.16 -28.62 -5.94
N ASP A 116 -16.26 -28.84 -4.62
CA ASP A 116 -17.40 -29.53 -4.00
C ASP A 116 -18.69 -28.69 -4.18
N PRO A 117 -19.75 -29.23 -4.83
CA PRO A 117 -20.99 -28.51 -5.06
C PRO A 117 -21.75 -28.09 -3.78
N ASN A 118 -21.38 -28.63 -2.61
CA ASN A 118 -22.02 -28.30 -1.34
C ASN A 118 -21.31 -27.19 -0.54
N GLN A 119 -20.18 -26.68 -1.04
CA GLN A 119 -19.42 -25.62 -0.38
C GLN A 119 -19.07 -24.52 -1.37
N SER A 120 -19.25 -23.26 -0.95
CA SER A 120 -18.71 -22.13 -1.68
C SER A 120 -17.18 -22.22 -1.72
N SER A 121 -16.62 -22.22 -2.92
CA SER A 121 -15.18 -22.31 -3.16
C SER A 121 -14.74 -21.24 -4.16
N THR A 122 -13.51 -20.77 -3.99
CA THR A 122 -12.86 -19.84 -4.91
C THR A 122 -11.79 -20.62 -5.68
N THR A 123 -11.89 -20.66 -7.01
CA THR A 123 -10.90 -21.30 -7.87
C THR A 123 -9.92 -20.26 -8.40
N HIS A 124 -8.68 -20.27 -7.89
CA HIS A 124 -7.61 -19.45 -8.46
C HIS A 124 -7.24 -20.03 -9.84
N GLN A 125 -7.62 -19.34 -10.92
CA GLN A 125 -7.41 -19.83 -12.29
C GLN A 125 -5.96 -19.60 -12.77
N THR A 126 -5.30 -18.57 -12.26
CA THR A 126 -4.00 -18.12 -12.76
C THR A 126 -3.12 -17.60 -11.64
N LYS A 127 -1.88 -18.06 -11.60
CA LYS A 127 -0.81 -17.54 -10.72
C LYS A 127 0.11 -16.66 -11.56
N PHE A 128 0.27 -15.41 -11.17
CA PHE A 128 1.31 -14.55 -11.74
C PHE A 128 2.66 -14.94 -11.12
N VAL A 129 3.64 -15.20 -11.97
CA VAL A 129 5.00 -15.53 -11.57
C VAL A 129 5.91 -14.47 -12.17
N SER A 130 6.71 -13.83 -11.32
CA SER A 130 7.71 -12.86 -11.74
C SER A 130 8.83 -13.55 -12.52
N CYS A 131 9.14 -13.03 -13.72
CA CYS A 131 10.21 -13.54 -14.59
C CYS A 131 11.34 -12.53 -14.81
N GLY A 132 11.17 -11.30 -14.33
CA GLY A 132 12.20 -10.29 -14.41
C GLY A 132 11.81 -9.04 -13.66
N TYR A 133 12.79 -8.15 -13.51
CA TYR A 133 12.58 -6.81 -12.99
C TYR A 133 13.60 -5.86 -13.60
N SER A 134 13.30 -4.58 -13.50
CA SER A 134 14.29 -3.53 -13.69
C SER A 134 14.20 -2.51 -12.58
N TYR A 135 15.34 -1.93 -12.19
CA TYR A 135 15.35 -0.77 -11.31
C TYR A 135 16.46 0.20 -11.66
N VAL A 136 16.29 1.47 -11.29
CA VAL A 136 17.29 2.52 -11.44
C VAL A 136 17.44 3.30 -10.14
N VAL A 137 18.68 3.51 -9.71
CA VAL A 137 19.01 4.31 -8.52
C VAL A 137 19.25 5.75 -8.94
N VAL A 138 18.43 6.66 -8.42
CA VAL A 138 18.49 8.09 -8.69
C VAL A 138 18.82 8.83 -7.41
N SER A 139 19.89 9.60 -7.44
CA SER A 139 20.29 10.46 -6.32
C SER A 139 20.02 11.93 -6.63
N SER A 140 19.85 12.74 -5.59
CA SER A 140 19.83 14.21 -5.69
C SER A 140 21.15 14.75 -6.26
N ASN A 141 22.27 14.06 -6.03
CA ASN A 141 23.53 14.31 -6.71
C ASN A 141 23.75 13.25 -7.79
N ASP A 142 23.78 13.71 -9.03
CA ASP A 142 23.83 12.86 -10.21
C ASP A 142 25.04 11.92 -10.25
N LYS A 143 26.14 12.30 -9.58
CA LYS A 143 27.36 11.48 -9.41
C LYS A 143 27.10 10.12 -8.77
N TYR A 144 26.11 10.04 -7.88
CA TYR A 144 25.76 8.80 -7.17
C TYR A 144 24.58 8.06 -7.81
N SER A 145 24.03 8.57 -8.91
CA SER A 145 23.01 7.84 -9.68
C SER A 145 23.66 6.69 -10.44
N LYS A 146 22.99 5.53 -10.50
CA LYS A 146 23.47 4.35 -11.21
C LYS A 146 22.67 4.11 -12.49
N SER A 147 23.26 3.36 -13.42
CA SER A 147 22.55 2.86 -14.60
C SER A 147 21.48 1.84 -14.20
N ALA A 148 20.49 1.65 -15.07
CA ALA A 148 19.42 0.69 -14.83
C ALA A 148 19.98 -0.74 -14.73
N VAL A 149 19.54 -1.44 -13.69
CA VAL A 149 19.80 -2.87 -13.48
C VAL A 149 18.60 -3.63 -14.02
N VAL A 150 18.85 -4.67 -14.82
CA VAL A 150 17.81 -5.52 -15.41
C VAL A 150 18.15 -6.96 -15.08
N TYR A 151 17.16 -7.68 -14.54
CA TYR A 151 17.26 -9.11 -14.28
C TYR A 151 16.17 -9.85 -15.04
N ARG A 152 16.52 -11.01 -15.61
CA ARG A 152 15.60 -11.94 -16.26
C ARG A 152 15.95 -13.34 -15.83
N GLY A 153 15.01 -14.01 -15.16
CA GLY A 153 15.24 -15.34 -14.61
C GLY A 153 14.21 -15.74 -13.57
N GLU A 154 14.39 -16.94 -13.04
CA GLU A 154 13.60 -17.44 -11.91
C GLU A 154 13.97 -16.70 -10.62
N ASN A 155 13.11 -16.79 -9.60
CA ASN A 155 13.28 -16.15 -8.28
C ASN A 155 13.54 -14.65 -8.37
N ALA A 156 12.92 -13.97 -9.34
CA ALA A 156 13.14 -12.55 -9.61
C ALA A 156 12.90 -11.66 -8.38
N VAL A 157 11.94 -11.99 -7.51
CA VAL A 157 11.65 -11.19 -6.31
C VAL A 157 12.71 -11.35 -5.23
N GLU A 158 13.23 -12.57 -5.02
CA GLU A 158 14.32 -12.82 -4.06
C GLU A 158 15.60 -12.10 -4.50
N HIS A 159 15.98 -12.29 -5.77
CA HIS A 159 17.12 -11.60 -6.36
C HIS A 159 16.93 -10.07 -6.40
N PHE A 160 15.70 -9.59 -6.41
CA PHE A 160 15.42 -8.16 -6.28
C PHE A 160 15.72 -7.67 -4.86
N PHE A 161 15.23 -8.35 -3.83
CA PHE A 161 15.50 -7.97 -2.45
C PHE A 161 17.00 -8.00 -2.13
N ASP A 162 17.73 -9.02 -2.56
CA ASP A 162 19.19 -9.10 -2.37
C ASP A 162 19.92 -7.89 -2.98
N ASN A 163 19.51 -7.48 -4.17
CA ASN A 163 20.04 -6.29 -4.82
C ASN A 163 19.63 -5.00 -4.11
N ILE A 164 18.40 -4.89 -3.61
CA ILE A 164 17.96 -3.74 -2.82
C ILE A 164 18.75 -3.64 -1.51
N PHE A 165 19.07 -4.75 -0.84
CA PHE A 165 19.91 -4.74 0.36
C PHE A 165 21.37 -4.37 0.05
N THR A 166 21.89 -4.82 -1.09
CA THR A 166 23.22 -4.38 -1.56
C THR A 166 23.24 -2.87 -1.85
N GLU A 167 22.17 -2.34 -2.43
CA GLU A 167 22.00 -0.91 -2.65
C GLU A 167 21.82 -0.13 -1.34
N GLU A 168 21.14 -0.71 -0.35
CA GLU A 168 21.01 -0.15 1.01
C GLU A 168 22.39 0.05 1.66
N GLU A 169 23.25 -0.98 1.65
CA GLU A 169 24.60 -0.87 2.21
C GLU A 169 25.44 0.22 1.50
N TYR A 170 25.33 0.30 0.18
CA TYR A 170 26.02 1.31 -0.63
C TYR A 170 25.54 2.74 -0.31
N ILE A 171 24.22 2.93 -0.22
CA ILE A 171 23.60 4.23 0.10
C ILE A 171 23.98 4.65 1.53
N ASP A 172 23.94 3.71 2.48
CA ASP A 172 24.30 3.96 3.87
C ASP A 172 25.77 4.39 4.01
N ASP A 173 26.70 3.76 3.28
CA ASP A 173 28.12 4.16 3.26
C ASP A 173 28.31 5.60 2.75
N ILE A 174 27.59 5.99 1.68
CA ILE A 174 27.64 7.36 1.16
C ILE A 174 27.08 8.35 2.16
N LEU A 175 25.90 8.06 2.72
CA LEU A 175 25.26 8.93 3.69
C LEU A 175 26.15 9.10 4.92
N ARG A 176 26.75 8.02 5.44
CA ARG A 176 27.69 8.08 6.58
C ARG A 176 28.88 8.99 6.31
N LYS A 177 29.53 8.87 5.15
CA LYS A 177 30.65 9.75 4.76
C LYS A 177 30.24 11.23 4.77
N ILE A 178 29.04 11.52 4.27
CA ILE A 178 28.47 12.87 4.30
C ILE A 178 28.21 13.32 5.75
N TYR A 179 27.70 12.43 6.61
CA TYR A 179 27.43 12.74 8.01
C TYR A 179 28.70 12.95 8.84
N GLU A 180 29.78 12.22 8.57
CA GLU A 180 31.06 12.38 9.27
C GLU A 180 31.68 13.76 9.00
N GLU A 181 31.49 14.32 7.80
CA GLU A 181 31.87 15.70 7.48
C GLU A 181 31.09 16.76 8.30
N LEU A 182 29.88 16.45 8.79
CA LEU A 182 29.06 17.37 9.60
C LEU A 182 29.63 17.63 11.00
N ILE A 183 30.52 16.78 11.53
CA ILE A 183 31.03 16.87 12.92
C ILE A 183 32.21 17.87 13.03
N MET A 184 32.22 18.93 12.23
CA MET A 184 33.19 20.03 12.34
C MET A 184 32.52 21.36 12.70
N SER A 185 32.22 21.58 13.99
CA SER A 185 32.54 22.80 14.75
C SER A 185 31.73 22.96 16.04
N LYS A 186 32.41 23.30 17.15
CA LYS A 186 31.83 23.66 18.46
C LYS A 186 31.35 25.13 18.49
N ILE A 187 30.52 25.57 17.54
CA ILE A 187 30.02 26.96 17.55
C ILE A 187 28.49 27.03 17.55
N ILE A 188 28.01 27.81 18.52
CA ILE A 188 26.62 28.17 18.82
C ILE A 188 26.03 28.95 17.63
N LYS A 189 24.84 28.51 17.17
CA LYS A 189 24.19 28.79 15.87
C LYS A 189 24.86 28.05 14.71
N VAL A 190 24.43 26.81 14.52
CA VAL A 190 24.79 26.00 13.35
C VAL A 190 24.01 26.53 12.15
N ARG A 191 24.72 27.06 11.16
CA ARG A 191 24.16 27.28 9.82
C ARG A 191 24.09 25.89 9.18
N ASP A 192 22.90 25.32 9.14
CA ASP A 192 22.66 24.01 8.49
C ASP A 192 23.06 24.13 7.02
N HIS A 193 23.87 23.20 6.52
CA HIS A 193 24.31 23.21 5.15
C HIS A 193 24.28 21.87 4.41
N ASP A 194 24.12 21.94 3.10
CA ASP A 194 23.91 20.76 2.26
C ASP A 194 25.20 20.32 1.55
N HIS A 195 25.64 19.13 1.93
CA HIS A 195 26.86 18.50 1.41
C HIS A 195 26.60 17.61 0.18
N LEU A 196 25.35 17.44 -0.24
CA LEU A 196 25.03 16.65 -1.44
C LEU A 196 25.29 17.43 -2.72
N GLY A 197 25.14 18.76 -2.72
CA GLY A 197 25.52 19.60 -3.85
C GLY A 197 27.03 19.76 -3.92
N MET A 198 27.65 19.38 -5.03
CA MET A 198 29.04 19.74 -5.34
C MET A 198 29.06 20.33 -6.75
N ASN A 199 29.72 21.48 -6.92
CA ASN A 199 30.05 22.09 -8.20
C ASN A 199 31.04 21.19 -8.96
N GLU A 200 31.17 21.41 -10.27
CA GLU A 200 32.09 20.67 -11.15
C GLU A 200 33.56 20.69 -10.68
N ASP A 201 33.94 21.66 -9.85
CA ASP A 201 35.28 21.82 -9.29
C ASP A 201 35.47 21.14 -7.92
N ASN A 202 34.44 20.50 -7.35
CA ASN A 202 34.41 19.90 -6.00
C ASN A 202 34.83 20.88 -4.88
N LYS A 203 34.75 22.20 -5.09
CA LYS A 203 35.19 23.20 -4.10
C LYS A 203 34.05 23.84 -3.32
N SER A 204 32.82 23.76 -3.82
CA SER A 204 31.62 24.31 -3.18
C SER A 204 30.35 23.66 -3.77
N PRO A 205 29.17 23.74 -3.11
CA PRO A 205 27.91 23.25 -3.67
C PRO A 205 27.36 24.10 -4.81
N ASN A 206 26.53 23.49 -5.66
CA ASN A 206 25.75 24.15 -6.73
C ASN A 206 24.74 25.21 -6.24
N TYR A 207 24.55 25.37 -4.92
CA TYR A 207 23.62 26.31 -4.28
C TYR A 207 24.23 26.85 -2.97
N SER A 208 23.56 27.82 -2.35
CA SER A 208 23.95 28.26 -1.01
C SER A 208 23.94 27.04 -0.09
N ASN A 209 25.12 26.73 0.46
CA ASN A 209 25.26 25.67 1.45
C ASN A 209 24.16 25.78 2.51
N TYR A 210 23.81 27.00 2.93
CA TYR A 210 22.76 27.30 3.88
C TYR A 210 21.35 26.77 3.51
N ARG A 211 20.83 25.85 4.33
CA ARG A 211 19.50 25.25 4.22
C ARG A 211 18.44 26.01 5.01
N GLY A 212 18.85 26.65 6.11
CA GLY A 212 17.98 27.47 6.96
C GLY A 212 18.57 27.72 8.35
N ALA A 213 17.93 28.61 9.11
CA ALA A 213 18.27 28.84 10.51
C ALA A 213 17.47 27.85 11.38
N ALA A 214 18.15 26.86 11.96
CA ALA A 214 17.55 25.92 12.89
C ALA A 214 18.10 26.14 14.31
N CYS A 215 17.27 25.92 15.34
CA CYS A 215 17.79 25.76 16.69
C CYS A 215 18.57 24.45 16.81
N GLN A 216 19.43 24.29 17.81
CA GLN A 216 20.27 23.10 17.97
C GLN A 216 19.45 21.80 17.98
N ARG A 217 18.29 21.79 18.67
CA ARG A 217 17.39 20.63 18.70
C ARG A 217 16.85 20.28 17.31
N CYS A 218 16.35 21.27 16.57
CA CYS A 218 15.83 21.04 15.22
C CYS A 218 16.95 20.60 14.25
N ASN A 219 18.14 21.18 14.37
CA ASN A 219 19.32 20.79 13.58
C ASN A 219 19.70 19.32 13.79
N LEU A 220 19.67 18.82 15.03
CA LEU A 220 19.94 17.41 15.33
C LEU A 220 18.85 16.44 14.84
N MET A 221 17.62 16.94 14.66
CA MET A 221 16.50 16.17 14.11
C MET A 221 16.48 16.16 12.57
N LEU A 222 17.17 17.09 11.92
CA LEU A 222 17.31 17.15 10.45
C LEU A 222 18.30 16.08 9.96
N LYS A 223 17.84 14.83 9.98
CA LYS A 223 18.54 13.70 9.38
C LYS A 223 17.98 13.43 7.99
N TYR A 224 18.84 13.15 7.03
CA TYR A 224 18.47 12.52 5.78
C TYR A 224 17.57 11.30 6.04
N PRO A 225 16.39 11.24 5.42
CA PRO A 225 15.51 10.10 5.52
C PRO A 225 16.09 8.92 4.74
N ASN A 226 15.60 7.72 5.08
CA ASN A 226 15.90 6.50 4.34
C ASN A 226 15.48 6.66 2.87
N PHE A 227 16.15 5.93 1.98
CA PHE A 227 15.77 5.91 0.57
C PHE A 227 14.42 5.23 0.37
N ILE A 228 13.77 5.59 -0.72
CA ILE A 228 12.42 5.11 -1.07
C ILE A 228 12.52 4.31 -2.36
N VAL A 229 11.84 3.17 -2.39
CA VAL A 229 11.63 2.36 -3.59
C VAL A 229 10.24 2.63 -4.14
N TYR A 230 10.18 3.25 -5.30
CA TYR A 230 8.94 3.56 -6.00
C TYR A 230 8.62 2.53 -7.06
N PHE A 231 7.36 2.11 -7.04
CA PHE A 231 6.70 1.41 -8.12
C PHE A 231 5.55 2.26 -8.62
N HIS A 232 5.15 2.09 -9.87
CA HIS A 232 3.93 2.72 -10.38
C HIS A 232 2.81 1.68 -10.39
N ASN A 233 1.74 1.93 -9.64
CA ASN A 233 0.61 1.01 -9.45
C ASN A 233 0.95 -0.23 -8.57
N LEU A 234 1.90 -0.06 -7.63
CA LEU A 234 2.33 -1.09 -6.66
C LEU A 234 1.16 -1.78 -5.95
N ARG A 235 0.20 -0.97 -5.49
CA ARG A 235 -0.90 -1.39 -4.60
C ARG A 235 -1.77 -2.49 -5.20
N ASN A 236 -1.91 -2.51 -6.52
CA ASN A 236 -2.85 -3.38 -7.22
C ASN A 236 -2.20 -4.64 -7.79
N PHE A 237 -0.87 -4.72 -7.87
CA PHE A 237 -0.18 -5.85 -8.52
C PHE A 237 1.08 -6.27 -7.75
N ASP A 238 2.18 -5.54 -7.88
CA ASP A 238 3.50 -5.99 -7.42
C ASP A 238 3.60 -6.15 -5.91
N ALA A 239 2.81 -5.39 -5.12
CA ALA A 239 2.83 -5.48 -3.67
C ALA A 239 2.55 -6.89 -3.16
N HIS A 240 1.64 -7.62 -3.82
CA HIS A 240 1.30 -8.99 -3.44
C HIS A 240 2.48 -9.94 -3.67
N LEU A 241 3.18 -9.78 -4.80
CA LEU A 241 4.35 -10.59 -5.13
C LEU A 241 5.48 -10.32 -4.14
N LEU A 242 5.78 -9.04 -3.90
CA LEU A 242 6.85 -8.61 -3.00
C LEU A 242 6.59 -9.05 -1.56
N LEU A 243 5.39 -8.82 -1.02
CA LEU A 243 5.08 -9.18 0.37
C LEU A 243 5.03 -10.69 0.60
N SER A 244 4.64 -11.48 -0.40
CA SER A 244 4.64 -12.94 -0.29
C SER A 244 6.04 -13.51 -0.07
N GLU A 245 7.05 -12.85 -0.64
CA GLU A 245 8.45 -13.24 -0.57
C GLU A 245 9.18 -12.53 0.57
N ALA A 246 8.78 -11.31 0.91
CA ALA A 246 9.33 -10.56 2.04
C ALA A 246 9.22 -11.34 3.37
N GLY A 247 8.17 -12.16 3.53
CA GLY A 247 8.00 -13.03 4.70
C GLY A 247 9.06 -14.13 4.87
N LYS A 248 9.91 -14.38 3.84
CA LYS A 248 11.01 -15.34 3.93
C LYS A 248 12.21 -14.79 4.72
N PHE A 249 12.41 -13.47 4.72
CA PHE A 249 13.51 -12.79 5.42
C PHE A 249 13.15 -12.61 6.91
N LYS A 250 13.34 -13.66 7.70
CA LYS A 250 12.98 -13.69 9.14
C LYS A 250 13.89 -12.83 10.02
N ASP A 251 15.07 -12.52 9.53
CA ASP A 251 16.09 -11.68 10.16
C ASP A 251 15.79 -10.18 10.00
N LYS A 252 14.92 -9.80 9.05
CA LYS A 252 14.58 -8.43 8.72
C LYS A 252 13.24 -8.01 9.30
N THR A 253 13.13 -6.74 9.67
CA THR A 253 11.88 -6.18 10.23
C THR A 253 10.91 -5.77 9.12
N LEU A 254 9.75 -6.43 9.05
CA LEU A 254 8.68 -6.08 8.12
C LEU A 254 7.67 -5.15 8.81
N SER A 255 7.47 -3.97 8.25
CA SER A 255 6.41 -3.04 8.66
C SER A 255 5.51 -2.75 7.47
N CYS A 256 4.19 -2.67 7.70
CA CYS A 256 3.23 -2.50 6.63
C CYS A 256 2.05 -1.64 7.09
N ILE A 257 1.61 -0.73 6.21
CA ILE A 257 0.40 0.07 6.40
C ILE A 257 -0.67 -0.48 5.44
N PRO A 258 -1.53 -1.40 5.90
CA PRO A 258 -2.59 -1.95 5.07
C PRO A 258 -3.71 -0.92 4.86
N ASN A 259 -4.32 -0.94 3.67
CA ASN A 259 -5.55 -0.19 3.39
C ASN A 259 -6.77 -1.09 3.62
N ASN A 260 -6.70 -2.33 3.12
CA ASN A 260 -7.67 -3.39 3.40
C ASN A 260 -6.92 -4.75 3.43
N MET A 261 -7.65 -5.87 3.47
CA MET A 261 -7.04 -7.21 3.55
C MET A 261 -6.21 -7.61 2.32
N GLU A 262 -6.36 -6.91 1.20
CA GLU A 262 -5.66 -7.23 -0.05
C GLU A 262 -4.66 -6.13 -0.42
N LYS A 263 -5.01 -4.87 -0.17
CA LYS A 263 -4.28 -3.71 -0.69
C LYS A 263 -3.50 -3.01 0.40
N TYR A 264 -2.27 -2.67 0.07
CA TYR A 264 -1.32 -2.01 0.97
C TYR A 264 -1.07 -0.57 0.52
N VAL A 265 -1.01 0.37 1.48
CA VAL A 265 -0.66 1.77 1.20
C VAL A 265 0.84 1.88 0.98
N SER A 266 1.61 1.30 1.91
CA SER A 266 3.07 1.23 1.90
C SER A 266 3.53 0.06 2.75
N PHE A 267 4.76 -0.39 2.52
CA PHE A 267 5.44 -1.35 3.39
C PHE A 267 6.94 -1.04 3.41
N SER A 268 7.65 -1.53 4.43
CA SER A 268 9.10 -1.44 4.53
C SER A 268 9.66 -2.78 4.96
N VAL A 269 10.81 -3.13 4.38
CA VAL A 269 11.60 -4.30 4.77
C VAL A 269 12.92 -3.75 5.28
N GLU A 270 13.10 -3.72 6.59
CA GLU A 270 14.10 -2.92 7.30
C GLU A 270 13.98 -1.41 7.03
N GLN A 271 15.00 -0.81 6.42
CA GLN A 271 15.09 0.62 6.17
C GLN A 271 14.34 1.11 4.93
N PRO A 272 14.41 0.45 3.75
CA PRO A 272 13.74 0.94 2.56
C PRO A 272 12.22 0.94 2.69
N MET A 273 11.61 2.07 2.30
CA MET A 273 10.17 2.20 2.21
C MET A 273 9.72 2.00 0.77
N PHE A 274 8.77 1.10 0.56
CA PHE A 274 8.13 0.83 -0.71
C PHE A 274 6.85 1.66 -0.84
N LEU A 275 6.79 2.50 -1.88
CA LEU A 275 5.69 3.41 -2.13
C LEU A 275 5.14 3.28 -3.54
N ASP A 276 3.84 3.53 -3.65
CA ASP A 276 3.12 3.59 -4.92
C ASP A 276 3.06 5.03 -5.43
N THR A 277 3.72 5.31 -6.54
CA THR A 277 3.68 6.63 -7.17
C THR A 277 2.31 6.97 -7.74
N TYR A 278 1.46 5.97 -8.07
CA TYR A 278 0.11 6.21 -8.57
C TYR A 278 -0.81 6.84 -7.51
N GLN A 279 -0.49 6.65 -6.22
CA GLN A 279 -1.21 7.31 -5.12
C GLN A 279 -0.90 8.82 -5.04
N CYS A 280 0.31 9.22 -5.46
CA CYS A 280 0.70 10.62 -5.52
C CYS A 280 0.34 11.27 -6.87
N ILE A 281 0.44 10.49 -7.95
CA ILE A 281 0.25 10.91 -9.34
C ILE A 281 -0.76 9.97 -9.98
N SER A 282 -2.05 10.27 -9.80
CA SER A 282 -3.17 9.42 -10.24
C SER A 282 -3.41 9.52 -11.75
N SER A 283 -2.43 9.10 -12.53
CA SER A 283 -2.44 9.04 -13.99
C SER A 283 -1.57 7.90 -14.47
N SER A 284 -1.90 7.29 -15.60
CA SER A 284 -1.09 6.23 -16.19
C SER A 284 0.28 6.76 -16.64
N LEU A 285 1.28 5.87 -16.67
CA LEU A 285 2.61 6.19 -17.22
C LEU A 285 2.52 6.76 -18.64
N GLU A 286 1.60 6.26 -19.48
CA GLU A 286 1.37 6.77 -20.83
C GLU A 286 1.02 8.26 -20.84
N THR A 287 0.06 8.66 -20.01
CA THR A 287 -0.34 10.08 -19.89
C THR A 287 0.81 10.93 -19.34
N LEU A 288 1.57 10.40 -18.37
CA LEU A 288 2.70 11.12 -17.79
C LEU A 288 3.83 11.33 -18.80
N ILE A 289 4.13 10.32 -19.61
CA ILE A 289 5.12 10.40 -20.68
C ILE A 289 4.66 11.40 -21.75
N ALA A 290 3.39 11.35 -22.16
CA ALA A 290 2.84 12.27 -23.15
C ALA A 290 2.91 13.73 -22.70
N ASN A 291 2.53 14.00 -21.43
CA ASN A 291 2.61 15.33 -20.84
C ASN A 291 4.06 15.83 -20.77
N LEU A 292 5.00 14.98 -20.34
CA LEU A 292 6.41 15.36 -20.23
C LEU A 292 7.07 15.56 -21.61
N ALA A 293 6.65 14.78 -22.60
CA ALA A 293 7.11 14.91 -23.99
C ALA A 293 6.61 16.21 -24.63
N ALA A 294 5.42 16.69 -24.27
CA ALA A 294 4.89 17.98 -24.74
C ALA A 294 5.77 19.17 -24.29
N ASP A 295 6.32 19.12 -23.07
CA ASP A 295 7.24 20.15 -22.54
C ASP A 295 8.69 20.02 -23.08
N GLY A 296 8.97 18.93 -23.80
CA GLY A 296 10.21 18.70 -24.54
C GLY A 296 11.10 17.60 -23.96
N PHE A 297 11.79 16.90 -24.86
CA PHE A 297 12.62 15.71 -24.57
C PHE A 297 13.78 15.94 -23.60
N LYS A 298 14.17 17.20 -23.35
CA LYS A 298 15.19 17.59 -22.36
C LYS A 298 14.82 17.22 -20.92
N ASN A 299 13.52 17.06 -20.63
CA ASN A 299 13.04 16.76 -19.28
C ASN A 299 13.28 15.29 -18.88
N PHE A 300 13.49 14.40 -19.86
CA PHE A 300 13.79 12.98 -19.66
C PHE A 300 15.26 12.73 -19.28
N LYS A 301 15.77 13.40 -18.24
CA LYS A 301 17.20 13.40 -17.90
C LYS A 301 17.82 12.00 -17.81
N GLN A 302 17.23 11.10 -17.03
CA GLN A 302 17.79 9.75 -16.82
C GLN A 302 17.60 8.86 -18.05
N PHE A 303 16.43 8.91 -18.69
CA PHE A 303 16.15 8.15 -19.91
C PHE A 303 17.08 8.56 -21.06
N ARG A 304 17.37 9.85 -21.22
CA ARG A 304 18.28 10.38 -22.25
C ARG A 304 19.74 10.00 -22.05
N LYS A 305 20.17 9.73 -20.82
CA LYS A 305 21.52 9.18 -20.57
C LYS A 305 21.64 7.75 -21.04
N ALA A 306 20.61 6.94 -20.81
CA ALA A 306 20.59 5.56 -21.30
C ALA A 306 20.41 5.50 -22.82
N PHE A 307 19.59 6.39 -23.39
CA PHE A 307 19.26 6.46 -24.80
C PHE A 307 19.62 7.84 -25.38
N PRO A 308 20.91 8.09 -25.69
CA PRO A 308 21.36 9.38 -26.20
C PRO A 308 20.93 9.65 -27.66
N ASN A 309 20.60 8.60 -28.42
CA ASN A 309 20.15 8.73 -29.81
C ASN A 309 18.69 9.21 -29.86
N ASP A 310 18.45 10.36 -30.49
CA ASP A 310 17.13 10.99 -30.63
C ASP A 310 16.10 10.12 -31.34
N GLU A 311 16.49 9.42 -32.40
CA GLU A 311 15.55 8.62 -33.18
C GLU A 311 15.11 7.40 -32.38
N HIS A 312 16.06 6.73 -31.74
CA HIS A 312 15.79 5.58 -30.88
C HIS A 312 14.97 5.99 -29.65
N ALA A 313 15.32 7.10 -29.00
CA ALA A 313 14.60 7.63 -27.85
C ALA A 313 13.14 7.99 -28.20
N LYS A 314 12.89 8.58 -29.37
CA LYS A 314 11.52 8.91 -29.82
C LYS A 314 10.66 7.67 -30.06
N ARG A 315 11.26 6.59 -30.57
CA ARG A 315 10.59 5.30 -30.79
C ARG A 315 10.22 4.63 -29.47
N LEU A 316 11.16 4.57 -28.53
CA LEU A 316 10.94 3.99 -27.20
C LEU A 316 9.90 4.72 -26.32
N LEU A 317 9.58 5.98 -26.65
CA LEU A 317 8.50 6.73 -25.98
C LEU A 317 7.12 6.44 -26.59
N GLN A 318 7.04 5.75 -27.72
CA GLN A 318 5.79 5.31 -28.32
C GLN A 318 5.37 3.96 -27.72
N LYS A 319 4.08 3.84 -27.45
CA LYS A 319 3.50 2.62 -26.91
C LYS A 319 3.66 1.48 -27.92
N SER A 320 4.03 0.30 -27.43
CA SER A 320 4.12 -0.96 -28.21
C SER A 320 5.31 -1.10 -29.18
N GLU A 321 6.25 -0.17 -29.21
CA GLU A 321 7.55 -0.37 -29.86
C GLU A 321 8.57 -0.89 -28.84
N TYR A 322 8.63 -2.22 -28.68
CA TYR A 322 9.67 -2.87 -27.87
C TYR A 322 10.72 -3.49 -28.81
N CYS A 323 12.00 -3.27 -28.51
CA CYS A 323 13.13 -3.87 -29.23
C CYS A 323 13.22 -5.39 -29.04
#